data_AF-H8G749-F1
#
_entry.id   AF-H8G749-F1
#
_cell.length_a   1.000
_cell.length_b   1.000
_cell.length_c   1.000
_cell.angle_alpha   90.00
_cell.angle_beta   90.00
_cell.angle_gamma   90.00
#
_symmetry.space_group_name_H-M   'P 1'
#
loop_
_entity.id
_entity.type
_entity.pdbx_description
1 polymer ?
#
loop_
_entity_poly.entity_id
_entity_poly.type
_entity_poly.pdbx_seq_one_letter_code
_entity_poly.pdbx_strand_id
1 'polypeptide(L)'
;MSFIPPGECVNLLALDSHSVLCVTRGGSVFIKAGSVFREVTDDTRIFLLPLLERRYESVVQELKLKEAELGLPLAHLMAQINLSELPFSAFAMRSDYWLGLALGWISQMGTSAYRELLSGVVEAKWVSQRNRQKAFKLLSGKYSA
;
A
#
# COMPACT_ATOMS: atom_id res chain seq x y z
N MET A 1 -4.55 4.67 -27.53
CA MET A 1 -3.67 5.42 -26.60
C MET A 1 -4.56 6.31 -25.75
N SER A 2 -4.69 6.01 -24.47
CA SER A 2 -5.42 6.90 -23.54
C SER A 2 -4.54 8.13 -23.31
N PHE A 3 -5.08 9.32 -23.57
CA PHE A 3 -4.40 10.59 -23.32
C PHE A 3 -4.90 11.13 -21.99
N ILE A 4 -4.01 11.31 -21.01
CA ILE A 4 -4.36 12.00 -19.76
C ILE A 4 -4.38 13.51 -20.06
N PRO A 5 -5.53 14.20 -19.95
CA PRO A 5 -5.59 15.62 -20.25
C PRO A 5 -4.75 16.44 -19.26
N PRO A 6 -4.15 17.57 -19.69
CA PRO A 6 -3.43 18.45 -18.78
C PRO A 6 -4.38 19.04 -17.73
N GLY A 7 -3.98 18.98 -16.46
CA GLY A 7 -4.81 19.42 -15.33
C GLY A 7 -5.81 18.39 -14.82
N GLU A 8 -5.92 17.23 -15.47
CA GLU A 8 -6.77 16.13 -15.01
C GLU A 8 -5.98 15.03 -14.29
N CYS A 9 -6.64 14.41 -13.32
CA CYS A 9 -6.13 13.25 -12.60
C CYS A 9 -7.01 12.05 -12.95
N VAL A 10 -6.44 11.05 -13.60
CA VAL A 10 -7.15 9.85 -14.02
C VAL A 10 -7.16 8.84 -12.89
N ASN A 11 -8.36 8.40 -12.50
CA ASN A 11 -8.56 7.47 -11.40
C ASN A 11 -7.89 6.12 -11.69
N LEU A 12 -7.06 5.67 -10.76
CA LEU A 12 -6.40 4.38 -10.76
C LEU A 12 -7.20 3.37 -9.93
N LEU A 13 -7.39 3.68 -8.63
CA LEU A 13 -7.99 2.78 -7.64
C LEU A 13 -8.82 3.58 -6.64
N ALA A 14 -9.98 3.06 -6.25
CA ALA A 14 -10.65 3.55 -5.05
C ALA A 14 -9.83 3.16 -3.81
N LEU A 15 -9.62 4.12 -2.90
CA LEU A 15 -9.01 3.89 -1.60
C LEU A 15 -10.10 3.59 -0.56
N ASP A 16 -11.15 4.41 -0.56
CA ASP A 16 -12.35 4.25 0.26
C ASP A 16 -13.56 4.84 -0.49
N SER A 17 -14.69 5.04 0.21
CA SER A 17 -15.92 5.61 -0.38
C SER A 17 -15.84 7.09 -0.79
N HIS A 18 -14.79 7.80 -0.40
CA HIS A 18 -14.61 9.25 -0.56
C HIS A 18 -13.27 9.63 -1.19
N SER A 19 -12.32 8.71 -1.26
CA SER A 19 -10.99 8.98 -1.78
C SER A 19 -10.54 7.97 -2.84
N VAL A 20 -9.77 8.49 -3.81
CA VAL A 20 -9.30 7.73 -4.97
C VAL A 20 -7.82 8.04 -5.21
N LEU A 21 -7.07 7.01 -5.55
CA LEU A 21 -5.72 7.13 -6.08
C LEU A 21 -5.83 7.48 -7.56
N CYS A 22 -5.14 8.50 -8.02
CA CYS A 22 -5.18 8.94 -9.42
C CYS A 22 -3.79 9.32 -9.92
N VAL A 23 -3.60 9.37 -11.23
CA VAL A 23 -2.33 9.75 -11.86
C VAL A 23 -2.55 10.91 -12.82
N THR A 24 -1.58 11.81 -12.87
CA THR A 24 -1.57 12.95 -13.80
C THR A 24 -0.78 12.64 -15.05
N ARG A 25 -0.90 13.49 -16.07
CA ARG A 25 -0.11 13.36 -17.32
C ARG A 25 1.41 13.34 -17.08
N GLY A 26 1.88 14.01 -16.02
CA GLY A 26 3.30 14.02 -15.64
C GLY A 26 3.78 12.70 -15.02
N GLY A 27 2.89 11.75 -14.78
CA GLY A 27 3.21 10.47 -14.14
C GLY A 27 3.21 10.52 -12.62
N SER A 28 3.10 11.69 -11.99
CA SER A 28 2.92 11.82 -10.54
C SER A 28 1.57 11.26 -10.11
N VAL A 29 1.59 10.55 -8.97
CA VAL A 29 0.43 9.89 -8.36
C VAL A 29 -0.10 10.74 -7.21
N PHE A 30 -1.42 10.87 -7.12
CA PHE A 30 -2.12 11.69 -6.15
C PHE A 30 -3.23 10.92 -5.46
N ILE A 31 -3.53 11.32 -4.24
CA ILE A 31 -4.77 11.00 -3.53
C ILE A 31 -5.73 12.16 -3.72
N LYS A 32 -6.91 11.87 -4.29
CA LYS A 32 -8.00 12.82 -4.47
C LYS A 32 -9.13 12.49 -3.51
N ALA A 33 -9.54 13.44 -2.68
CA ALA A 33 -10.69 13.34 -1.78
C ALA A 33 -11.54 14.62 -1.88
N GLY A 34 -12.68 14.55 -2.56
CA GLY A 34 -13.46 15.73 -2.91
C GLY A 34 -12.65 16.72 -3.76
N SER A 35 -12.46 17.95 -3.24
CA SER A 35 -11.65 19.01 -3.86
C SER A 35 -10.17 18.97 -3.44
N VAL A 36 -9.79 18.10 -2.52
CA VAL A 36 -8.41 18.01 -1.99
C VAL A 36 -7.60 17.05 -2.84
N PHE A 37 -6.41 17.50 -3.25
CA PHE A 37 -5.41 16.70 -3.95
C PHE A 37 -4.11 16.70 -3.16
N ARG A 38 -3.54 15.52 -2.95
CA ARG A 38 -2.26 15.34 -2.26
C ARG A 38 -1.38 14.45 -3.11
N GLU A 39 -0.19 14.92 -3.46
CA GLU A 39 0.79 14.04 -4.11
C GLU A 39 1.17 12.92 -3.15
N VAL A 40 1.38 11.72 -3.69
CA VAL A 40 1.88 10.58 -2.93
C VAL A 40 3.37 10.78 -2.72
N THR A 41 3.74 11.04 -1.47
CA THR A 41 5.11 11.17 -0.97
C THR A 41 5.26 10.30 0.27
N ASP A 42 6.45 10.26 0.87
CA ASP A 42 6.66 9.51 2.11
C ASP A 42 5.72 9.94 3.24
N ASP A 43 5.50 11.26 3.39
CA ASP A 43 4.66 11.82 4.45
C ASP A 43 3.16 11.59 4.23
N THR A 44 2.73 11.44 2.97
CA THR A 44 1.31 11.26 2.63
C THR A 44 0.96 9.79 2.37
N ARG A 45 1.93 8.87 2.38
CA ARG A 45 1.72 7.44 2.16
C ARG A 45 0.73 6.82 3.16
N ILE A 46 0.60 7.39 4.36
CA ILE A 46 -0.39 6.98 5.36
C ILE A 46 -1.83 7.01 4.85
N PHE A 47 -2.14 7.87 3.88
CA PHE A 47 -3.48 7.96 3.26
C PHE A 47 -3.76 6.81 2.28
N LEU A 48 -2.76 5.97 1.98
CA LEU A 48 -2.90 4.78 1.13
C LEU A 48 -3.15 3.51 1.96
N LEU A 49 -3.14 3.59 3.29
CA LEU A 49 -3.43 2.45 4.16
C LEU A 49 -4.77 1.76 3.88
N PRO A 50 -5.85 2.43 3.40
CA PRO A 50 -7.07 1.73 2.98
C PRO A 50 -6.83 0.65 1.91
N LEU A 51 -5.76 0.76 1.09
CA LEU A 51 -5.41 -0.33 0.16
C LEU A 51 -5.17 -1.66 0.88
N LEU A 52 -4.68 -1.64 2.14
CA LEU A 52 -4.42 -2.83 2.94
C LEU A 52 -5.68 -3.66 3.23
N GLU A 53 -6.86 -3.07 3.11
CA GLU A 53 -8.15 -3.79 3.23
C GLU A 53 -8.38 -4.76 2.08
N ARG A 54 -7.66 -4.58 0.96
CA ARG A 54 -7.72 -5.41 -0.24
C ARG A 54 -6.58 -6.42 -0.23
N ARG A 55 -6.66 -7.48 -1.06
CA ARG A 55 -5.53 -8.40 -1.25
C ARG A 55 -4.40 -7.71 -2.03
N TYR A 56 -3.16 -7.88 -1.59
CA TYR A 56 -1.97 -7.29 -2.22
C TYR A 56 -1.90 -7.63 -3.71
N GLU A 57 -2.04 -8.92 -4.06
CA GLU A 57 -1.98 -9.40 -5.45
C GLU A 57 -3.03 -8.73 -6.34
N SER A 58 -4.25 -8.53 -5.82
CA SER A 58 -5.33 -7.88 -6.56
C SER A 58 -5.03 -6.41 -6.81
N VAL A 59 -4.49 -5.69 -5.81
CA VAL A 59 -4.08 -4.29 -5.97
C VAL A 59 -2.96 -4.17 -7.01
N VAL A 60 -1.94 -5.03 -6.92
CA VAL A 60 -0.82 -5.04 -7.89
C VAL A 60 -1.31 -5.36 -9.30
N GLN A 61 -2.20 -6.34 -9.47
CA GLN A 61 -2.74 -6.69 -10.77
C GLN A 61 -3.54 -5.54 -11.38
N GLU A 62 -4.39 -4.88 -10.60
CA GLU A 62 -5.18 -3.74 -11.07
C GLU A 62 -4.29 -2.56 -11.46
N LEU A 63 -3.25 -2.26 -10.68
CA LEU A 63 -2.26 -1.23 -11.04
C LEU A 63 -1.53 -1.54 -12.34
N LYS A 64 -1.12 -2.80 -12.55
CA LYS A 64 -0.47 -3.22 -13.81
C LYS A 64 -1.41 -3.07 -15.01
N LEU A 65 -2.70 -3.41 -14.84
CA LEU A 65 -3.70 -3.20 -15.88
C LEU A 65 -3.87 -1.70 -16.17
N LYS A 66 -3.92 -0.86 -15.14
CA LYS A 66 -4.00 0.60 -15.29
C LYS A 66 -2.76 1.18 -15.97
N GLU A 67 -1.56 0.71 -15.64
CA GLU A 67 -0.33 1.10 -16.35
C GLU A 67 -0.46 0.82 -17.85
N ALA A 68 -0.90 -0.38 -18.21
CA ALA A 68 -1.06 -0.78 -19.61
C ALA A 68 -2.15 0.01 -20.33
N GLU A 69 -3.31 0.23 -19.70
CA GLU A 69 -4.42 1.02 -20.24
C GLU A 69 -4.00 2.46 -20.55
N LEU A 70 -3.22 3.05 -19.64
CA LEU A 70 -2.75 4.42 -19.72
C LEU A 70 -1.47 4.58 -20.58
N GLY A 71 -0.84 3.47 -21.00
CA GLY A 71 0.41 3.49 -21.75
C GLY A 71 1.60 3.99 -20.94
N LEU A 72 1.59 3.80 -19.63
CA LEU A 72 2.69 4.17 -18.74
C LEU A 72 3.85 3.17 -18.86
N PRO A 73 5.10 3.58 -18.54
CA PRO A 73 6.22 2.66 -18.46
C PRO A 73 5.94 1.51 -17.47
N LEU A 74 6.54 0.35 -17.73
CA LEU A 74 6.40 -0.82 -16.87
C LEU A 74 6.84 -0.49 -15.44
N ALA A 75 6.00 -0.84 -14.46
CA ALA A 75 6.23 -0.64 -13.02
C ALA A 75 6.34 0.84 -12.59
N HIS A 76 5.92 1.79 -13.43
CA HIS A 76 5.90 3.21 -13.11
C HIS A 76 5.04 3.52 -11.87
N LEU A 77 3.78 3.09 -11.84
CA LEU A 77 2.88 3.28 -10.71
C LEU A 77 3.41 2.55 -9.47
N MET A 78 3.93 1.34 -9.64
CA MET A 78 4.51 0.58 -8.53
C MET A 78 5.68 1.31 -7.86
N ALA A 79 6.55 1.94 -8.66
CA ALA A 79 7.67 2.73 -8.16
C ALA A 79 7.22 4.00 -7.44
N GLN A 80 6.20 4.69 -7.97
CA GLN A 80 5.68 5.94 -7.38
C GLN A 80 4.88 5.71 -6.09
N ILE A 81 4.06 4.66 -6.06
CA ILE A 81 3.20 4.34 -4.90
C ILE A 81 4.02 3.71 -3.77
N ASN A 82 4.99 2.86 -4.13
CA ASN A 82 5.83 2.10 -3.22
C ASN A 82 5.03 1.30 -2.18
N LEU A 83 4.22 0.35 -2.66
CA LEU A 83 3.34 -0.49 -1.83
C LEU A 83 4.09 -1.26 -0.73
N SER A 84 5.38 -1.58 -0.94
CA SER A 84 6.24 -2.22 0.07
C SER A 84 6.47 -1.38 1.32
N GLU A 85 6.27 -0.06 1.26
CA GLU A 85 6.43 0.83 2.42
C GLU A 85 5.16 0.95 3.28
N LEU A 86 4.01 0.43 2.81
CA LEU A 86 2.75 0.52 3.57
C LEU A 86 2.78 -0.25 4.90
N PRO A 87 3.41 -1.44 5.01
CA PRO A 87 3.55 -2.09 6.30
C PRO A 87 4.33 -1.28 7.34
N PHE A 88 5.39 -0.58 6.91
CA PHE A 88 6.15 0.31 7.80
C PHE A 88 5.31 1.51 8.23
N SER A 89 4.57 2.11 7.30
CA SER A 89 3.63 3.22 7.58
C SER A 89 2.55 2.81 8.59
N ALA A 90 1.98 1.60 8.44
CA ALA A 90 0.97 1.06 9.35
C ALA A 90 1.53 0.87 10.77
N PHE A 91 2.78 0.40 10.89
CA PHE A 91 3.45 0.24 12.18
C PHE A 91 3.80 1.59 12.83
N ALA A 92 4.33 2.53 12.05
CA ALA A 92 4.66 3.88 12.51
C ALA A 92 3.44 4.64 13.05
N MET A 93 2.26 4.43 12.46
CA MET A 93 0.99 4.99 12.94
C MET A 93 0.48 4.40 14.25
N ARG A 94 1.09 3.33 14.77
CA ARG A 94 0.71 2.65 16.02
C ARG A 94 -0.78 2.24 16.06
N SER A 95 -1.33 1.85 14.91
CA SER A 95 -2.70 1.35 14.78
C SER A 95 -2.70 -0.16 14.67
N ASP A 96 -3.26 -0.85 15.67
CA ASP A 96 -3.32 -2.32 15.67
C ASP A 96 -4.16 -2.86 14.50
N TYR A 97 -5.16 -2.08 14.07
CA TYR A 97 -6.00 -2.41 12.92
C TYR A 97 -5.17 -2.43 11.61
N TRP A 98 -4.52 -1.31 11.27
CA TRP A 98 -3.73 -1.21 10.04
C TRP A 98 -2.56 -2.19 10.04
N LEU A 99 -1.93 -2.38 11.19
CA LEU A 99 -0.87 -3.36 11.34
C LEU A 99 -1.38 -4.80 11.07
N GLY A 100 -2.56 -5.17 11.58
CA GLY A 100 -3.14 -6.48 11.35
C GLY A 100 -3.34 -6.80 9.87
N LEU A 101 -3.79 -5.80 9.09
CA LEU A 101 -3.92 -5.87 7.64
C LEU A 101 -2.55 -5.93 6.93
N ALA A 102 -1.62 -5.07 7.33
CA ALA A 102 -0.25 -5.06 6.81
C ALA A 102 0.46 -6.42 6.98
N LEU A 103 0.28 -7.10 8.12
CA LEU A 103 0.81 -8.45 8.32
C LEU A 103 0.22 -9.46 7.31
N GLY A 104 -1.00 -9.25 6.81
CA GLY A 104 -1.60 -10.06 5.74
C GLY A 104 -1.03 -9.76 4.36
N TRP A 105 -0.55 -8.54 4.13
CA TRP A 105 0.21 -8.20 2.92
C TRP A 105 1.62 -8.77 2.97
N ILE A 106 2.32 -8.67 4.10
CA ILE A 106 3.67 -9.24 4.29
C ILE A 106 3.68 -10.75 4.00
N SER A 107 2.63 -11.48 4.39
CA SER A 107 2.54 -12.92 4.07
C SER A 107 2.44 -13.23 2.57
N GLN A 108 1.94 -12.29 1.76
CA GLN A 108 1.86 -12.42 0.29
C GLN A 108 3.16 -11.95 -0.40
N MET A 109 3.80 -10.89 0.13
CA MET A 109 5.03 -10.33 -0.44
C MET A 109 6.30 -11.13 -0.11
N GLY A 110 6.23 -11.99 0.92
CA GLY A 110 7.39 -12.61 1.52
C GLY A 110 7.96 -11.78 2.66
N THR A 111 8.62 -12.46 3.59
CA THR A 111 8.98 -11.90 4.91
C THR A 111 10.39 -11.33 4.99
N SER A 112 11.24 -11.60 3.98
CA SER A 112 12.67 -11.26 4.01
C SER A 112 12.93 -9.76 4.25
N ALA A 113 12.24 -8.89 3.51
CA ALA A 113 12.37 -7.44 3.63
C ALA A 113 11.75 -6.86 4.92
N TYR A 114 10.96 -7.64 5.66
CA TYR A 114 10.18 -7.17 6.81
C TYR A 114 10.64 -7.77 8.13
N ARG A 115 11.78 -8.47 8.18
CA ARG A 115 12.24 -9.16 9.41
C ARG A 115 12.38 -8.22 10.60
N GLU A 116 13.01 -7.07 10.43
CA GLU A 116 13.17 -6.09 11.51
C GLU A 116 11.83 -5.52 11.97
N LEU A 117 10.96 -5.16 11.02
CA LEU A 117 9.60 -4.71 11.30
C LEU A 117 8.83 -5.75 12.12
N LEU A 118 8.84 -7.02 11.69
CA LEU A 118 8.14 -8.10 12.37
C LEU A 118 8.67 -8.33 13.79
N SER A 119 9.99 -8.24 14.00
CA SER A 119 10.59 -8.33 15.35
C SER A 119 10.10 -7.19 16.23
N GLY A 120 10.11 -5.95 15.71
CA GLY A 120 9.57 -4.78 16.41
C GLY A 120 8.09 -4.93 16.75
N VAL A 121 7.30 -5.56 15.88
CA VAL A 121 5.89 -5.87 16.14
C VAL A 121 5.73 -6.84 17.31
N VAL A 122 6.52 -7.92 17.37
CA VAL A 122 6.45 -8.92 18.45
C VAL A 122 6.70 -8.29 19.83
N GLU A 123 7.60 -7.31 19.90
CA GLU A 123 7.99 -6.66 21.16
C GLU A 123 7.10 -5.45 21.53
N ALA A 124 6.36 -4.91 20.57
CA ALA A 124 5.57 -3.70 20.75
C ALA A 124 4.38 -3.90 21.72
N LYS A 125 4.42 -3.23 22.86
CA LYS A 125 3.36 -3.28 23.91
C LYS A 125 1.99 -2.79 23.44
N TRP A 126 1.94 -1.93 22.43
CA TRP A 126 0.69 -1.38 21.90
C TRP A 126 -0.01 -2.34 20.93
N VAL A 127 0.68 -3.38 20.45
CA VAL A 127 0.15 -4.35 19.49
C VAL A 127 -0.60 -5.44 20.25
N SER A 128 -1.78 -5.81 19.75
CA SER A 128 -2.58 -6.88 20.33
C SER A 128 -1.83 -8.21 20.31
N GLN A 129 -2.12 -9.07 21.30
CA GLN A 129 -1.50 -10.40 21.38
C GLN A 129 -1.70 -11.21 20.08
N ARG A 130 -2.86 -11.06 19.43
CA ARG A 130 -3.18 -11.67 18.15
C ARG A 130 -2.19 -11.28 17.06
N ASN A 131 -1.95 -9.99 16.87
CA ASN A 131 -1.05 -9.50 15.83
C ASN A 131 0.42 -9.80 16.14
N ARG A 132 0.83 -9.74 17.42
CA ARG A 132 2.17 -10.19 17.85
C ARG A 132 2.41 -11.66 17.52
N GLN A 133 1.44 -12.54 17.79
CA GLN A 133 1.53 -13.95 17.42
C GLN A 133 1.57 -14.16 15.90
N LYS A 134 0.80 -13.38 15.12
CA LYS A 134 0.85 -13.43 13.66
C LYS A 134 2.23 -13.04 13.14
N ALA A 135 2.82 -11.95 13.64
CA ALA A 135 4.16 -11.51 13.27
C ALA A 135 5.24 -12.54 13.65
N PHE A 136 5.16 -13.11 14.86
CA PHE A 136 6.05 -14.18 15.30
C PHE A 136 5.99 -15.41 14.37
N LYS A 137 4.79 -15.82 13.96
CA LYS A 137 4.61 -16.93 12.99
C LYS A 137 5.29 -16.63 11.66
N LEU A 138 5.14 -15.41 11.14
CA LEU A 138 5.78 -14.97 9.89
C LEU A 138 7.31 -14.97 9.98
N LEU A 139 7.89 -14.55 11.12
CA LEU A 139 9.33 -14.62 11.36
C LEU A 139 9.86 -16.06 11.39
N SER A 140 9.10 -16.96 12.02
CA SER A 140 9.50 -18.36 12.20
C SER A 140 9.42 -19.21 10.92
N GLY A 141 8.99 -18.62 9.78
CA GLY A 141 8.88 -19.34 8.50
C GLY A 141 7.77 -20.40 8.46
N LYS A 142 6.83 -20.40 9.43
CA LYS A 142 5.74 -21.39 9.50
C LYS A 142 4.61 -21.16 8.48
N TYR A 143 4.81 -20.27 7.50
CA TYR A 143 3.97 -20.09 6.33
C TYR A 143 4.85 -20.19 5.08
N SER A 144 5.48 -21.35 4.89
CA SER A 144 5.78 -21.84 3.55
C SER A 144 4.57 -22.70 3.15
N ALA A 145 3.65 -22.09 2.42
CA ALA A 145 2.65 -22.85 1.66
C ALA A 145 3.32 -23.42 0.41
#